data_AF-A0A8R7P0D4-F1
#
_entry.id   AF-A0A8R7P0D4-F1
#
_cell.length_a   1.000
_cell.length_b   1.000
_cell.length_c   1.000
_cell.angle_alpha   90.00
_cell.angle_beta   90.00
_cell.angle_gamma   90.00
#
_symmetry.space_group_name_H-M   'P 1'
#
loop_
_entity.id
_entity.type
_entity.pdbx_description
1 polymer ?
#
loop_
_entity_poly.entity_id
_entity_poly.type
_entity_poly.pdbx_seq_one_letter_code
_entity_poly.pdbx_strand_id
1 'polypeptide(L)'
;MEAQVAKVAESRTLILSKFAGKSEPNPVEDVKMVRSNEETTEELDTRHVPEYNYNITYFVKMISMKCPLPKVINNEAYNVFVEHVAAKVCELDDKRKKLYSQLPAKQGDAFEATLETKIGLNKFSALCDIGASASAIPKSLYDSLNLGPYETTEIILNMANSTFTRVAIDIKHGVIVQINGCTAMIDLVTVDMPEDPIAPIIFGRPFPRTVKAVINMFVGNVGFDLPA
;
A
#
# COMPACT_ATOMS: atom_id res chain seq x y z
N MET A 1 16.74 -12.43 33.55
CA MET A 1 16.14 -11.55 34.57
C MET A 1 16.40 -10.08 34.24
N GLU A 2 17.66 -9.65 34.08
CA GLU A 2 18.01 -8.25 33.73
C GLU A 2 17.42 -7.75 32.41
N ALA A 3 17.43 -8.56 31.35
CA ALA A 3 16.83 -8.18 30.05
C ALA A 3 15.30 -8.02 30.10
N GLN A 4 14.63 -8.67 31.05
CA GLN A 4 13.19 -8.60 31.22
C GLN A 4 12.80 -7.38 32.07
N VAL A 5 13.62 -7.06 33.08
CA VAL A 5 13.50 -5.83 33.89
C VAL A 5 13.76 -4.58 33.04
N ALA A 6 14.75 -4.61 32.14
CA ALA A 6 15.05 -3.50 31.22
C ALA A 6 13.88 -3.23 30.25
N LYS A 7 13.30 -4.28 29.66
CA LYS A 7 12.11 -4.17 28.79
C LYS A 7 10.89 -3.60 29.52
N VAL A 8 10.70 -3.97 30.79
CA VAL A 8 9.61 -3.45 31.63
C VAL A 8 9.83 -1.95 31.94
N ALA A 9 11.07 -1.54 32.23
CA ALA A 9 11.42 -0.14 32.47
C ALA A 9 11.26 0.76 31.23
N GLU A 10 11.67 0.29 30.05
CA GLU A 10 11.44 0.99 28.77
C GLU A 10 9.95 1.10 28.44
N SER A 11 9.19 0.01 28.65
CA SER A 11 7.73 -0.01 28.44
C SER A 11 7.00 0.93 29.41
N ARG A 12 7.44 1.00 30.67
CA ARG A 12 6.91 1.93 31.68
C ARG A 12 7.11 3.39 31.26
N THR A 13 8.29 3.72 30.75
CA THR A 13 8.60 5.08 30.26
C THR A 13 7.75 5.45 29.04
N LEU A 14 7.57 4.52 28.10
CA LEU A 14 6.76 4.73 26.90
C LEU A 14 5.27 4.88 27.22
N ILE A 15 4.74 4.06 28.13
CA ILE A 15 3.35 4.13 28.60
C ILE A 15 3.11 5.49 29.27
N LEU A 16 3.96 5.92 30.21
CA LEU A 16 3.81 7.20 30.90
C LEU A 16 3.83 8.40 29.94
N SER A 17 4.68 8.36 28.91
CA SER A 17 4.73 9.42 27.88
C SER A 17 3.41 9.57 27.11
N LYS A 18 2.65 8.49 26.96
CA LYS A 18 1.37 8.47 26.23
C LYS A 18 0.15 8.83 27.09
N PHE A 19 0.24 8.75 28.43
CA PHE A 19 -0.92 8.95 29.31
C PHE A 19 -1.27 10.41 29.62
N ALA A 20 -0.40 11.38 29.34
CA ALA A 20 -0.75 12.81 29.43
C ALA A 20 0.28 13.74 28.76
N GLY A 21 1.25 13.21 28.01
CA GLY A 21 2.41 14.00 27.55
C GLY A 21 3.31 14.50 28.70
N LYS A 22 3.22 13.88 29.89
CA LYS A 22 3.96 14.28 31.10
C LYS A 22 5.11 13.30 31.37
N SER A 23 6.19 13.83 31.92
CA SER A 23 7.40 13.07 32.30
C SER A 23 7.23 12.26 33.59
N GLU A 24 6.20 12.54 34.39
CA GLU A 24 5.94 11.88 35.68
C GLU A 24 4.45 11.50 35.86
N PRO A 25 4.15 10.35 36.49
CA PRO A 25 2.79 9.87 36.71
C PRO A 25 1.99 10.73 37.71
N ASN A 26 0.70 10.96 37.44
CA ASN A 26 -0.23 11.60 38.39
C ASN A 26 -1.41 10.65 38.71
N PRO A 27 -1.32 9.89 39.81
CA PRO A 27 -2.26 8.81 40.11
C PRO A 27 -3.73 9.20 40.17
N VAL A 28 -4.04 10.45 40.55
CA VAL A 28 -5.41 10.94 40.71
C VAL A 28 -6.02 11.36 39.36
N GLU A 29 -5.25 12.03 38.52
CA GLU A 29 -5.66 12.45 37.17
C GLU A 29 -5.74 11.24 36.23
N ASP A 30 -4.74 10.36 36.28
CA ASP A 30 -4.66 9.17 35.42
C ASP A 30 -5.85 8.23 35.68
N VAL A 31 -6.23 8.01 36.94
CA VAL A 31 -7.37 7.16 37.30
C VAL A 31 -8.72 7.84 37.03
N LYS A 32 -8.80 9.18 37.03
CA LYS A 32 -10.01 9.91 36.63
C LYS A 32 -10.28 9.78 35.13
N MET A 33 -9.24 9.90 34.29
CA MET A 33 -9.33 9.70 32.83
C MET A 33 -9.79 8.29 32.46
N VAL A 34 -9.41 7.29 33.28
CA VAL A 34 -9.82 5.88 33.13
C VAL A 34 -11.31 5.67 33.45
N ARG A 35 -11.89 6.47 34.34
CA ARG A 35 -13.27 6.32 34.83
C ARG A 35 -14.32 7.09 34.01
N SER A 36 -13.93 8.06 33.19
CA SER A 36 -14.86 8.93 32.45
C SER A 36 -15.32 8.38 31.09
N ASN A 37 -14.78 7.27 30.61
CA ASN A 37 -15.15 6.65 29.33
C ASN A 37 -15.95 5.35 29.56
N GLU A 38 -17.14 5.46 30.14
CA GLU A 38 -18.10 4.36 30.12
C GLU A 38 -18.92 4.40 28.81
N GLU A 39 -18.97 3.21 28.19
CA GLU A 39 -19.89 2.75 27.14
C GLU A 39 -19.60 3.11 25.66
N THR A 40 -19.06 2.12 24.95
CA THR A 40 -19.77 1.42 23.85
C THR A 40 -19.02 0.11 23.52
N THR A 41 -19.77 -0.98 23.37
CA THR A 41 -19.27 -2.31 22.99
C THR A 41 -19.27 -2.44 21.48
N GLU A 42 -18.14 -2.16 20.84
CA GLU A 42 -17.89 -2.60 19.47
C GLU A 42 -17.11 -3.92 19.49
N GLU A 43 -17.64 -4.93 18.80
CA GLU A 43 -16.96 -6.19 18.52
C GLU A 43 -15.73 -5.94 17.64
N LEU A 44 -14.66 -6.68 17.91
CA LEU A 44 -13.37 -6.51 17.23
C LEU A 44 -13.48 -6.98 15.77
N ASP A 45 -13.47 -6.05 14.81
CA ASP A 45 -13.36 -6.39 13.39
C ASP A 45 -11.95 -6.95 13.11
N THR A 46 -11.88 -8.28 12.97
CA THR A 46 -10.63 -9.02 12.70
C THR A 46 -10.25 -9.05 11.22
N ARG A 47 -11.05 -8.41 10.34
CA ARG A 47 -10.80 -8.39 8.88
C ARG A 47 -9.70 -7.42 8.46
N HIS A 48 -9.29 -6.51 9.34
CA HIS A 48 -8.15 -5.63 9.16
C HIS A 48 -7.19 -5.85 10.32
N VAL A 49 -5.90 -6.08 10.05
CA VAL A 49 -4.87 -6.00 11.10
C VAL A 49 -4.65 -4.50 11.33
N PRO A 50 -5.18 -3.90 12.41
CA PRO A 50 -5.04 -2.48 12.62
C PRO A 50 -3.56 -2.21 12.91
N GLU A 51 -3.01 -1.13 12.38
CA GLU A 51 -2.02 -0.40 13.16
C GLU A 51 -2.75 -0.01 14.45
N TYR A 52 -2.59 -0.81 15.50
CA TYR A 52 -3.21 -0.53 16.79
C TYR A 52 -2.53 0.72 17.35
N ASN A 53 -3.04 1.88 16.97
CA ASN A 53 -2.94 3.07 17.78
C ASN A 53 -3.87 2.84 18.95
N TYR A 54 -3.42 1.99 19.89
CA TYR A 54 -4.20 1.63 21.06
C TYR A 54 -4.56 2.91 21.81
N ASN A 55 -5.80 3.34 21.65
CA ASN A 55 -6.41 4.31 22.54
C ASN A 55 -6.35 3.73 23.96
N ILE A 56 -5.95 4.55 24.93
CA ILE A 56 -5.91 4.26 26.36
C ILE A 56 -7.15 3.48 26.83
N THR A 57 -8.34 3.80 26.31
CA THR A 57 -9.60 3.12 26.61
C THR A 57 -9.56 1.61 26.31
N TYR A 58 -8.91 1.18 25.23
CA TYR A 58 -8.78 -0.25 24.88
C TYR A 58 -7.85 -0.98 25.84
N PHE A 59 -6.73 -0.35 26.23
CA PHE A 59 -5.83 -0.89 27.24
C PHE A 59 -6.52 -1.05 28.59
N VAL A 60 -7.24 0.00 29.03
CA VAL A 60 -8.02 0.00 30.26
C VAL A 60 -9.03 -1.15 30.28
N LYS A 61 -9.77 -1.37 29.19
CA LYS A 61 -10.76 -2.45 29.10
C LYS A 61 -10.13 -3.84 29.27
N MET A 62 -8.95 -4.07 28.69
CA MET A 62 -8.22 -5.34 28.86
C MET A 62 -7.65 -5.55 30.27
N ILE A 63 -7.32 -4.47 31.00
CA ILE A 63 -6.82 -4.53 32.38
C ILE A 63 -7.98 -4.71 33.37
N SER A 64 -9.03 -3.90 33.24
CA SER A 64 -10.22 -3.91 34.09
C SER A 64 -11.00 -5.22 34.03
N MET A 65 -10.91 -5.98 32.93
CA MET A 65 -11.55 -7.30 32.83
C MET A 65 -10.94 -8.38 33.73
N LYS A 66 -9.76 -8.16 34.36
CA LYS A 66 -9.09 -9.20 35.17
C LYS A 66 -8.74 -8.82 36.61
N CYS A 67 -8.66 -7.54 36.95
CA CYS A 67 -8.37 -7.10 38.32
C CYS A 67 -9.24 -5.91 38.72
N PRO A 68 -9.96 -5.97 39.87
CA PRO A 68 -10.68 -4.81 40.37
C PRO A 68 -9.68 -3.67 40.68
N LEU A 69 -9.93 -2.48 40.13
CA LEU A 69 -9.12 -1.30 40.41
C LEU A 69 -9.12 -1.02 41.94
N PRO A 70 -7.97 -0.73 42.56
CA PRO A 70 -7.91 -0.40 43.98
C PRO A 70 -8.83 0.77 44.32
N LYS A 71 -9.66 0.62 45.37
CA LYS A 71 -10.57 1.69 45.82
C LYS A 71 -9.85 2.89 46.44
N VAL A 72 -8.60 2.69 46.89
CA VAL A 72 -7.73 3.72 47.48
C VAL A 72 -6.43 3.75 46.70
N ILE A 73 -6.05 4.94 46.23
CA ILE A 73 -4.86 5.17 45.42
C ILE A 73 -3.78 5.70 46.36
N ASN A 74 -2.92 4.83 46.87
CA ASN A 74 -1.62 5.24 47.42
C ASN A 74 -0.53 4.94 46.37
N ASN A 75 0.65 5.54 46.52
CA ASN A 75 1.74 5.40 45.55
C ASN A 75 2.13 3.92 45.32
N GLU A 76 1.98 3.08 46.35
CA GLU A 76 2.30 1.66 46.28
C GLU A 76 1.28 0.85 45.46
N ALA A 77 -0.02 1.05 45.67
CA ALA A 77 -1.08 0.44 44.86
C ALA A 77 -1.04 0.91 43.41
N TYR A 78 -0.65 2.17 43.16
CA TYR A 78 -0.43 2.70 41.82
C TYR A 78 0.79 2.05 41.15
N ASN A 79 1.91 1.89 41.86
CA ASN A 79 3.08 1.19 41.33
C ASN A 79 2.74 -0.27 40.97
N VAL A 80 2.01 -0.98 41.83
CA VAL A 80 1.55 -2.35 41.55
C VAL A 80 0.65 -2.39 40.30
N PHE A 81 -0.27 -1.42 40.16
CA PHE A 81 -1.09 -1.28 38.96
C PHE A 81 -0.24 -1.06 37.71
N VAL A 82 0.70 -0.11 37.74
CA VAL A 82 1.60 0.19 36.61
C VAL A 82 2.42 -1.03 36.19
N GLU A 83 2.99 -1.78 37.14
CA GLU A 83 3.75 -3.00 36.84
C GLU A 83 2.88 -4.08 36.18
N HIS A 84 1.63 -4.25 36.63
CA HIS A 84 0.69 -5.20 35.99
C HIS A 84 0.32 -4.77 34.57
N VAL A 85 0.10 -3.46 34.35
CA VAL A 85 -0.16 -2.91 33.01
C VAL A 85 1.05 -3.15 32.11
N ALA A 86 2.25 -2.79 32.57
CA ALA A 86 3.49 -2.96 31.81
C ALA A 86 3.71 -4.44 31.43
N ALA A 87 3.54 -5.37 32.38
CA ALA A 87 3.64 -6.80 32.13
C ALA A 87 2.63 -7.27 31.06
N LYS A 88 1.40 -6.76 31.10
CA LYS A 88 0.38 -7.13 30.12
C LYS A 88 0.67 -6.57 28.73
N VAL A 89 1.17 -5.34 28.64
CA VAL A 89 1.62 -4.74 27.38
C VAL A 89 2.76 -5.57 26.77
N CYS A 90 3.74 -6.00 27.57
CA CYS A 90 4.82 -6.88 27.09
C CYS A 90 4.28 -8.22 26.57
N GLU A 91 3.36 -8.87 27.28
CA GLU A 91 2.75 -10.13 26.82
C GLU A 91 2.01 -9.97 25.49
N LEU A 92 1.27 -8.87 25.32
CA LEU A 92 0.55 -8.57 24.09
C LEU A 92 1.50 -8.22 22.94
N ASP A 93 2.59 -7.51 23.22
CA ASP A 93 3.61 -7.21 22.22
C ASP A 93 4.36 -8.47 21.76
N ASP A 94 4.66 -9.40 22.68
CA ASP A 94 5.26 -10.69 22.34
C ASP A 94 4.31 -11.56 21.51
N LYS A 95 3.01 -11.58 21.87
CA LYS A 95 1.96 -12.25 21.06
C LYS A 95 1.84 -11.64 19.67
N ARG A 96 1.87 -10.31 19.58
CA ARG A 96 1.86 -9.56 18.32
C ARG A 96 3.07 -9.94 17.48
N LYS A 97 4.28 -9.83 18.01
CA LYS A 97 5.53 -10.20 17.32
C LYS A 97 5.50 -11.63 16.83
N LYS A 98 5.01 -12.58 17.64
CA LYS A 98 4.84 -13.98 17.24
C LYS A 98 3.87 -14.10 16.07
N LEU A 99 2.74 -13.41 16.10
CA LEU A 99 1.77 -13.40 14.98
C LEU A 99 2.40 -12.81 13.71
N TYR A 100 3.07 -11.66 13.78
CA TYR A 100 3.73 -11.04 12.63
C TYR A 100 4.88 -11.90 12.07
N SER A 101 5.63 -12.61 12.93
CA SER A 101 6.71 -13.50 12.49
C SER A 101 6.22 -14.71 11.68
N GLN A 102 4.92 -15.03 11.77
CA GLN A 102 4.30 -16.10 10.99
C GLN A 102 3.74 -15.61 9.66
N LEU A 103 3.62 -14.29 9.46
CA LEU A 103 3.19 -13.71 8.20
C LEU A 103 4.38 -13.59 7.24
N PRO A 104 4.18 -13.73 5.92
CA PRO A 104 5.19 -13.37 4.94
C PRO A 104 5.65 -11.93 5.16
N ALA A 105 6.97 -11.70 5.12
CA ALA A 105 7.51 -10.35 5.24
C ALA A 105 6.97 -9.47 4.11
N LYS A 106 6.41 -8.31 4.46
CA LYS A 106 5.97 -7.31 3.48
C LYS A 106 7.18 -6.93 2.61
N GLN A 107 7.05 -7.17 1.31
CA GLN A 107 8.03 -6.72 0.33
C GLN A 107 7.64 -5.32 -0.16
N GLY A 108 8.65 -4.52 -0.50
CA GLY A 108 8.43 -3.29 -1.27
C GLY A 108 8.03 -3.61 -2.71
N ASP A 109 7.67 -2.59 -3.47
CA ASP A 109 7.48 -2.75 -4.91
C ASP A 109 8.85 -2.73 -5.60
N ALA A 110 9.24 -3.87 -6.15
CA ALA A 110 10.45 -4.04 -6.95
C ALA A 110 10.13 -4.23 -8.44
N PHE A 111 8.88 -4.01 -8.86
CA PHE A 111 8.45 -4.26 -10.22
C PHE A 111 9.01 -3.21 -11.19
N GLU A 112 9.92 -3.63 -12.07
CA GLU A 112 10.41 -2.81 -13.17
C GLU A 112 9.52 -3.05 -14.39
N ALA A 113 8.50 -2.22 -14.53
CA ALA A 113 7.47 -2.35 -15.55
C ALA A 113 7.90 -1.85 -16.94
N THR A 114 9.15 -1.41 -17.12
CA THR A 114 9.60 -0.77 -18.37
C THR A 114 10.29 -1.75 -19.31
N LEU A 115 9.89 -1.72 -20.58
CA LEU A 115 10.45 -2.52 -21.67
C LEU A 115 11.14 -1.61 -22.68
N GLU A 116 12.40 -1.90 -23.05
CA GLU A 116 13.03 -1.22 -24.19
C GLU A 116 12.30 -1.65 -25.48
N THR A 117 11.80 -0.68 -26.22
CA THR A 117 11.08 -0.87 -27.46
C THR A 117 11.65 -0.01 -28.58
N LYS A 118 11.49 -0.44 -29.82
CA LYS A 118 11.76 0.35 -31.01
C LYS A 118 10.52 0.52 -31.86
N ILE A 119 10.32 1.74 -32.36
CA ILE A 119 9.36 2.05 -33.42
C ILE A 119 10.13 2.65 -34.59
N GLY A 120 10.19 1.92 -35.70
CA GLY A 120 11.13 2.24 -36.78
C GLY A 120 12.58 2.19 -36.28
N LEU A 121 13.30 3.31 -36.40
CA LEU A 121 14.70 3.45 -35.95
C LEU A 121 14.83 4.05 -34.55
N ASN A 122 13.73 4.51 -33.96
CA ASN A 122 13.74 5.22 -32.68
C ASN A 122 13.56 4.24 -31.52
N LYS A 123 14.34 4.43 -30.45
CA LYS A 123 14.29 3.64 -29.22
C LYS A 123 13.55 4.41 -28.13
N PHE A 124 12.72 3.70 -27.39
CA PHE A 124 11.95 4.22 -26.25
C PHE A 124 11.92 3.19 -25.13
N SER A 125 11.64 3.63 -23.90
CA SER A 125 11.10 2.74 -22.90
C SER A 125 9.57 2.79 -22.96
N ALA A 126 8.93 1.64 -22.82
CA ALA A 126 7.49 1.54 -22.72
C ALA A 126 7.08 0.94 -21.38
N LEU A 127 6.09 1.54 -20.73
CA LEU A 127 5.50 1.04 -19.50
C LEU A 127 4.54 -0.11 -19.82
N CYS A 128 4.82 -1.31 -19.33
CA CYS A 128 3.92 -2.46 -19.38
C CYS A 128 2.87 -2.35 -18.27
N ASP A 129 1.71 -1.81 -18.61
CA ASP A 129 0.64 -1.54 -17.65
C ASP A 129 -0.52 -2.53 -17.79
N ILE A 130 -0.70 -3.39 -16.79
CA ILE A 130 -1.83 -4.31 -16.71
C ILE A 130 -3.15 -3.64 -16.32
N GLY A 131 -3.10 -2.43 -15.77
CA GLY A 131 -4.26 -1.58 -15.50
C GLY A 131 -4.81 -0.91 -16.75
N ALA A 132 -3.95 -0.64 -17.74
CA ALA A 132 -4.35 -0.07 -19.01
C ALA A 132 -5.09 -1.09 -19.90
N SER A 133 -6.27 -0.70 -20.40
CA SER A 133 -7.09 -1.52 -21.30
C SER A 133 -6.65 -1.47 -22.76
N ALA A 134 -5.88 -0.45 -23.14
CA ALA A 134 -5.33 -0.22 -24.47
C ALA A 134 -3.92 0.34 -24.33
N SER A 135 -3.12 0.19 -25.39
CA SER A 135 -1.79 0.80 -25.46
C SER A 135 -1.92 2.24 -25.93
N ALA A 136 -1.10 3.13 -25.38
CA ALA A 136 -1.22 4.57 -25.61
C ALA A 136 0.13 5.21 -25.95
N ILE A 137 0.07 6.28 -26.72
CA ILE A 137 1.22 7.10 -27.11
C ILE A 137 0.84 8.60 -27.04
N PRO A 138 1.69 9.46 -26.47
CA PRO A 138 1.51 10.90 -26.48
C PRO A 138 1.39 11.42 -27.91
N LYS A 139 0.46 12.37 -28.13
CA LYS A 139 0.22 12.94 -29.45
C LYS A 139 1.46 13.58 -30.07
N SER A 140 2.23 14.32 -29.29
CA SER A 140 3.49 14.93 -29.74
C SER A 140 4.50 13.87 -30.22
N LEU A 141 4.63 12.77 -29.49
CA LEU A 141 5.51 11.67 -29.87
C LEU A 141 4.99 10.96 -31.13
N TYR A 142 3.70 10.68 -31.20
CA TYR A 142 3.05 10.10 -32.39
C TYR A 142 3.32 10.93 -33.65
N ASP A 143 3.11 12.25 -33.56
CA ASP A 143 3.30 13.19 -34.66
C ASP A 143 4.79 13.25 -35.05
N SER A 144 5.71 13.24 -34.09
CA SER A 144 7.16 13.23 -34.35
C SER A 144 7.67 11.95 -35.05
N LEU A 145 7.03 10.81 -34.76
CA LEU A 145 7.34 9.52 -35.38
C LEU A 145 6.76 9.38 -36.79
N ASN A 146 5.88 10.31 -37.21
CA ASN A 146 5.20 10.30 -38.49
C ASN A 146 4.57 8.93 -38.83
N LEU A 147 3.82 8.36 -37.88
CA LEU A 147 3.19 7.03 -38.01
C LEU A 147 2.04 6.99 -39.03
N GLY A 148 1.79 8.11 -39.71
CA GLY A 148 0.75 8.27 -40.73
C GLY A 148 -0.64 8.49 -40.13
N PRO A 149 -1.70 8.31 -40.94
CA PRO A 149 -3.07 8.55 -40.49
C PRO A 149 -3.50 7.51 -39.45
N TYR A 150 -4.32 7.95 -38.51
CA TYR A 150 -5.05 7.16 -37.53
C TYR A 150 -6.54 7.15 -37.87
N GLU A 151 -7.28 6.22 -37.26
CA GLU A 151 -8.74 6.17 -37.30
C GLU A 151 -9.30 6.85 -36.05
N THR A 152 -10.21 7.81 -36.22
CA THR A 152 -10.91 8.41 -35.09
C THR A 152 -12.18 7.62 -34.80
N THR A 153 -12.29 7.10 -33.58
CA THR A 153 -13.46 6.36 -33.10
C THR A 153 -14.06 7.06 -31.90
N GLU A 154 -15.39 7.19 -31.86
CA GLU A 154 -16.09 7.68 -30.68
C GLU A 154 -16.31 6.54 -29.69
N ILE A 155 -15.78 6.68 -28.47
CA ILE A 155 -16.00 5.73 -27.39
C ILE A 155 -16.86 6.33 -26.28
N ILE A 156 -17.54 5.46 -25.54
CA ILE A 156 -18.26 5.84 -24.32
C ILE A 156 -17.38 5.51 -23.12
N LEU A 157 -17.00 6.54 -22.38
CA LEU A 157 -16.19 6.41 -21.17
C LEU A 157 -17.10 6.50 -19.94
N ASN A 158 -17.17 5.41 -19.18
CA ASN A 158 -17.91 5.35 -17.92
C ASN A 158 -17.01 5.87 -16.80
N MET A 159 -17.39 7.00 -16.23
CA MET A 159 -16.68 7.66 -15.14
C MET A 159 -16.99 6.97 -13.80
N ALA A 160 -16.09 7.11 -12.82
CA ALA A 160 -16.25 6.50 -11.49
C ALA A 160 -17.51 6.97 -10.72
N ASN A 161 -18.06 8.13 -11.07
CA ASN A 161 -19.33 8.65 -10.54
C ASN A 161 -20.58 8.06 -11.23
N SER A 162 -20.44 6.98 -12.00
CA SER A 162 -21.51 6.33 -12.78
C SER A 162 -22.11 7.20 -13.89
N THR A 163 -21.49 8.32 -14.26
CA THR A 163 -21.83 9.07 -15.48
C THR A 163 -21.06 8.53 -16.68
N PHE A 164 -21.58 8.76 -17.88
CA PHE A 164 -20.87 8.44 -19.11
C PHE A 164 -20.60 9.71 -19.93
N THR A 165 -19.48 9.73 -20.63
CA THR A 165 -19.15 10.77 -21.61
C THR A 165 -18.74 10.13 -22.93
N ARG A 166 -18.99 10.82 -24.03
CA ARG A 166 -18.49 10.39 -25.34
C ARG A 166 -17.21 11.13 -25.66
N VAL A 167 -16.18 10.39 -26.05
CA VAL A 167 -14.86 10.93 -26.36
C VAL A 167 -14.43 10.36 -27.70
N ALA A 168 -14.01 11.24 -28.60
CA ALA A 168 -13.32 10.83 -29.82
C ALA A 168 -11.89 10.44 -29.46
N ILE A 169 -11.49 9.24 -29.88
CA ILE A 169 -10.17 8.70 -29.67
C ILE A 169 -9.55 8.37 -31.01
N ASP A 170 -8.31 8.81 -31.19
CA ASP A 170 -7.51 8.53 -32.37
C ASP A 170 -6.73 7.22 -32.15
N ILE A 171 -6.93 6.24 -33.02
CA ILE A 171 -6.34 4.90 -32.92
C ILE A 171 -5.52 4.60 -34.17
N LYS A 172 -4.24 4.34 -33.96
CA LYS A 172 -3.37 3.79 -35.01
C LYS A 172 -3.26 2.28 -34.86
N HIS A 173 -3.81 1.57 -35.83
CA HIS A 173 -3.78 0.12 -35.86
C HIS A 173 -2.47 -0.41 -36.45
N GLY A 174 -1.98 -1.54 -35.94
CA GLY A 174 -0.92 -2.32 -36.54
C GLY A 174 0.46 -1.65 -36.56
N VAL A 175 0.80 -0.86 -35.54
CA VAL A 175 2.15 -0.32 -35.36
C VAL A 175 3.12 -1.47 -35.09
N ILE A 176 4.21 -1.54 -35.83
CA ILE A 176 5.25 -2.54 -35.62
C ILE A 176 6.21 -2.03 -34.53
N VAL A 177 6.39 -2.85 -33.50
CA VAL A 177 7.33 -2.58 -32.40
C VAL A 177 8.34 -3.72 -32.28
N GLN A 178 9.58 -3.39 -31.93
CA GLN A 178 10.61 -4.39 -31.60
C GLN A 178 10.98 -4.31 -30.13
N ILE A 179 10.89 -5.41 -29.40
CA ILE A 179 11.14 -5.47 -27.96
C ILE A 179 12.06 -6.65 -27.68
N ASN A 180 13.24 -6.36 -27.12
CA ASN A 180 14.29 -7.36 -26.85
C ASN A 180 14.56 -8.32 -28.04
N GLY A 181 14.56 -7.77 -29.26
CA GLY A 181 14.82 -8.53 -30.50
C GLY A 181 13.60 -9.21 -31.12
N CYS A 182 12.46 -9.24 -30.43
CA CYS A 182 11.22 -9.81 -30.94
C CYS A 182 10.37 -8.73 -31.61
N THR A 183 9.68 -9.07 -32.71
CA THR A 183 8.80 -8.12 -33.42
C THR A 183 7.34 -8.45 -33.13
N ALA A 184 6.54 -7.42 -32.79
CA ALA A 184 5.11 -7.55 -32.56
C ALA A 184 4.36 -6.38 -33.18
N MET A 185 3.06 -6.58 -33.47
CA MET A 185 2.16 -5.51 -33.86
C MET A 185 1.32 -5.08 -32.66
N ILE A 186 1.07 -3.78 -32.57
CA ILE A 186 0.30 -3.15 -31.49
C ILE A 186 -0.61 -2.07 -32.06
N ASP A 187 -1.80 -1.95 -31.50
CA ASP A 187 -2.68 -0.82 -31.76
C ASP A 187 -2.41 0.25 -30.71
N LEU A 188 -2.17 1.48 -31.14
CA LEU A 188 -1.86 2.62 -30.27
C LEU A 188 -3.00 3.62 -30.28
N VAL A 189 -3.48 3.95 -29.08
CA VAL A 189 -4.35 5.08 -28.85
C VAL A 189 -3.48 6.33 -28.72
N THR A 190 -3.75 7.35 -29.53
CA THR A 190 -3.10 8.65 -29.43
C THR A 190 -3.81 9.49 -28.35
N VAL A 191 -3.05 9.97 -27.37
CA VAL A 191 -3.59 10.75 -26.25
C VAL A 191 -2.89 12.10 -26.17
N ASP A 192 -3.65 13.18 -25.99
CA ASP A 192 -3.10 14.50 -25.70
C ASP A 192 -2.66 14.57 -24.24
N MET A 193 -1.41 14.17 -23.99
CA MET A 193 -0.79 14.12 -22.68
C MET A 193 0.68 14.51 -22.76
N PRO A 194 1.28 15.03 -21.67
CA PRO A 194 2.71 15.25 -21.60
C PRO A 194 3.49 13.95 -21.82
N GLU A 195 4.62 14.04 -22.53
CA GLU A 195 5.55 12.93 -22.66
C GLU A 195 6.25 12.66 -21.33
N ASP A 196 6.12 11.44 -20.82
CA ASP A 196 6.95 10.96 -19.72
C ASP A 196 8.40 10.81 -20.22
N PRO A 197 9.39 11.48 -19.61
CA PRO A 197 10.78 11.41 -20.04
C PRO A 197 11.42 10.02 -19.83
N ILE A 198 10.83 9.17 -18.99
CA ILE A 198 11.32 7.84 -18.67
C ILE A 198 10.67 6.81 -19.59
N ALA A 199 9.33 6.79 -19.66
CA ALA A 199 8.58 5.78 -20.41
C ALA A 199 7.34 6.39 -21.11
N PRO A 200 7.53 7.06 -22.26
CA PRO A 200 6.44 7.82 -22.88
C PRO A 200 5.34 6.94 -23.48
N ILE A 201 5.59 5.65 -23.74
CA ILE A 201 4.62 4.74 -24.36
C ILE A 201 4.05 3.81 -23.29
N ILE A 202 2.73 3.60 -23.31
CA ILE A 202 2.08 2.61 -22.44
C ILE A 202 1.69 1.40 -23.28
N PHE A 203 2.14 0.21 -22.87
CA PHE A 203 1.66 -1.07 -23.36
C PHE A 203 0.57 -1.59 -22.43
N GLY A 204 -0.67 -1.37 -22.85
CA GLY A 204 -1.83 -1.92 -22.15
C GLY A 204 -2.01 -3.41 -22.41
N ARG A 205 -2.95 -4.02 -21.70
CA ARG A 205 -3.23 -5.48 -21.72
C ARG A 205 -3.26 -6.17 -23.09
N PRO A 206 -3.72 -5.56 -24.20
CA PRO A 206 -3.65 -6.21 -25.51
C PRO A 206 -2.23 -6.60 -25.91
N PHE A 207 -1.22 -5.78 -25.62
CA PHE A 207 0.16 -6.06 -26.02
C PHE A 207 0.77 -7.26 -25.28
N PRO A 208 0.80 -7.31 -23.92
CA PRO A 208 1.27 -8.48 -23.19
C PRO A 208 0.55 -9.76 -23.60
N ARG A 209 -0.74 -9.66 -23.96
CA ARG A 209 -1.52 -10.79 -24.49
C ARG A 209 -1.01 -11.25 -25.87
N THR A 210 -0.74 -10.32 -26.79
CA THR A 210 -0.19 -10.62 -28.12
C THR A 210 1.13 -11.36 -28.03
N VAL A 211 2.01 -10.94 -27.12
CA VAL A 211 3.36 -11.51 -26.97
C VAL A 211 3.44 -12.65 -25.96
N LYS A 212 2.29 -13.11 -25.43
CA LYS A 212 2.20 -14.16 -24.40
C LYS A 212 3.12 -13.89 -23.20
N ALA A 213 3.12 -12.64 -22.73
CA ALA A 213 4.00 -12.22 -21.65
C ALA A 213 3.73 -12.99 -20.35
N VAL A 214 4.81 -13.28 -19.62
CA VAL A 214 4.81 -13.81 -18.26
C VAL A 214 5.38 -12.73 -17.35
N ILE A 215 4.54 -12.23 -16.44
CA ILE A 215 4.91 -11.19 -15.48
C ILE A 215 5.26 -11.86 -14.15
N ASN A 216 6.51 -11.72 -13.71
CA ASN A 216 6.95 -12.24 -12.42
C ASN A 216 7.02 -11.09 -11.40
N MET A 217 5.99 -10.98 -10.58
CA MET A 217 5.87 -9.92 -9.56
C MET A 217 6.89 -10.03 -8.42
N PHE A 218 7.43 -11.23 -8.16
CA PHE A 218 8.41 -11.42 -7.10
C PHE A 218 9.81 -10.98 -7.54
N VAL A 219 10.20 -11.32 -8.77
CA VAL A 219 11.49 -10.93 -9.36
C VAL A 219 11.45 -9.50 -9.90
N GLY A 220 10.28 -9.02 -10.29
CA GLY A 220 10.08 -7.66 -10.79
C GLY A 220 10.30 -7.52 -12.30
N ASN A 221 10.05 -8.55 -13.10
CA ASN A 221 10.32 -8.52 -14.54
C ASN A 221 9.16 -9.02 -15.41
N VAL A 222 9.25 -8.71 -16.70
CA VAL A 222 8.32 -9.15 -17.75
C VAL A 222 9.10 -9.95 -18.79
N GLY A 223 8.78 -11.23 -18.93
CA GLY A 223 9.30 -12.11 -19.99
C GLY A 223 8.25 -12.36 -21.07
N PHE A 224 8.68 -12.74 -22.27
CA PHE A 224 7.79 -13.14 -23.36
C PHE A 224 8.47 -14.21 -24.22
N ASP A 225 7.68 -15.15 -24.72
CA ASP A 225 8.12 -16.27 -25.55
C ASP A 225 7.61 -16.05 -26.98
N LEU A 226 8.34 -15.19 -27.70
CA LEU A 226 8.12 -14.95 -29.11
C LEU A 226 9.17 -15.71 -29.92
N PRO A 227 8.78 -16.43 -30.99
CA PRO A 227 9.76 -17.01 -31.91
C PRO A 227 10.58 -15.89 -32.54
N ALA A 228 11.91 -16.05 -32.50
CA ALA A 228 12.88 -15.13 -33.10
C ALA A 228 12.79 -15.10 -34.63
#